data_AF-A0A2E0NSX8-F1
#
_entry.id   AF-A0A2E0NSX8-F1
#
_cell.length_a   1.000
_cell.length_b   1.000
_cell.length_c   1.000
_cell.angle_alpha   90.00
_cell.angle_beta   90.00
_cell.angle_gamma   90.00
#
_symmetry.space_group_name_H-M   'P 1'
#
loop_
_entity.id
_entity.type
_entity.pdbx_description
1 polymer ?
#
loop_
_entity_poly.entity_id
_entity_poly.type
_entity_poly.pdbx_seq_one_letter_code
_entity_poly.pdbx_strand_id
1 'polypeptide(L)'
;MNGHQLFSFEKGVPLKQHIGVDYYLYIKAFHLIFVITYFAGLFYMPRLMVYLVEASDRPQAESDIIIPQLQLMMRRLWQIITVPSAILGLIFGLYMLWINPFLLGKSWMLIKLVFVGLLFLYHIKTYRFYKAFLQGNCQLSARFFRIWNEGATLILFAVIFLAILKDSIHWIFGLLGLFGLAFLLLLGIRLYKHNRNKNG
;
A
#
# COMPACT_ATOMS: atom_id res chain seq x y z
N MET A 1 -15.31 2.28 22.47
CA MET A 1 -15.26 3.74 22.74
C MET A 1 -16.28 4.37 21.82
N ASN A 2 -17.43 4.73 22.40
CA ASN A 2 -18.66 5.04 21.66
C ASN A 2 -18.60 6.48 21.12
N GLY A 3 -19.14 6.70 19.92
CA GLY A 3 -19.15 7.99 19.21
C GLY A 3 -19.73 9.18 20.01
N HIS A 4 -20.44 8.91 21.10
CA HIS A 4 -20.91 9.92 22.06
C HIS A 4 -19.80 10.69 22.81
N GLN A 5 -18.59 10.14 22.92
CA GLN A 5 -17.47 10.86 23.55
C GLN A 5 -16.75 11.83 22.61
N LEU A 6 -17.00 11.79 21.30
CA LEU A 6 -16.47 12.78 20.35
C LEU A 6 -17.32 14.06 20.34
N PHE A 7 -18.65 13.95 20.55
CA PHE A 7 -19.58 15.09 20.55
C PHE A 7 -19.68 15.85 21.88
N SER A 8 -19.14 15.31 22.98
CA SER A 8 -19.15 16.00 24.29
C SER A 8 -18.03 17.02 24.46
N PHE A 9 -17.09 17.12 23.51
CA PHE A 9 -16.02 18.14 23.49
C PHE A 9 -16.44 19.46 22.82
N GLU A 10 -17.66 19.56 22.28
CA GLU A 10 -18.09 20.68 21.44
C GLU A 10 -18.69 21.88 22.20
N LYS A 11 -19.06 21.74 23.47
CA LYS A 11 -19.70 22.83 24.23
C LYS A 11 -18.65 23.66 24.99
N GLY A 12 -17.88 24.48 24.27
CA GLY A 12 -17.05 25.52 24.90
C GLY A 12 -15.75 25.90 24.19
N VAL A 13 -15.49 25.37 23.00
CA VAL A 13 -14.27 25.70 22.24
C VAL A 13 -14.52 26.97 21.38
N PRO A 14 -13.64 27.99 21.42
CA PRO A 14 -13.85 29.22 20.64
C PRO A 14 -13.91 28.93 19.13
N LEU A 15 -14.81 29.61 18.39
CA LEU A 15 -15.06 29.41 16.96
C LEU A 15 -13.79 29.35 16.08
N LYS A 16 -12.75 30.13 16.40
CA LYS A 16 -11.47 30.13 15.68
C LYS A 16 -10.70 28.80 15.78
N GLN A 17 -10.95 28.05 16.85
CA GLN A 17 -10.33 26.75 17.14
C GLN A 17 -11.15 25.59 16.56
N HIS A 18 -12.46 25.75 16.36
CA HIS A 18 -13.27 24.83 15.54
C HIS A 18 -12.79 24.81 14.08
N ILE A 19 -12.61 25.99 13.48
CA ILE A 19 -12.17 26.14 12.10
C ILE A 19 -10.82 25.42 11.85
N GLY A 20 -9.87 25.51 12.79
CA GLY A 20 -8.57 24.84 12.68
C GLY A 20 -8.62 23.30 12.81
N VAL A 21 -9.52 22.77 13.64
CA VAL A 21 -9.71 21.32 13.81
C VAL A 21 -10.41 20.72 12.59
N ASP A 22 -11.39 21.43 12.03
CA ASP A 22 -12.11 21.01 10.82
C ASP A 22 -11.16 20.87 9.63
N TYR A 23 -10.32 21.89 9.37
CA TYR A 23 -9.33 21.84 8.29
C TYR A 23 -8.32 20.69 8.45
N TYR A 24 -7.88 20.39 9.67
CA TYR A 24 -6.98 19.27 9.93
C TYR A 24 -7.61 17.92 9.55
N LEU A 25 -8.90 17.73 9.85
CA LEU A 25 -9.62 16.51 9.48
C LEU A 25 -9.76 16.36 7.96
N TYR A 26 -10.01 17.44 7.22
CA TYR A 26 -10.00 17.42 5.76
C TYR A 26 -8.63 17.04 5.20
N ILE A 27 -7.55 17.65 5.68
CA ILE A 27 -6.18 17.33 5.27
C ILE A 27 -5.87 15.85 5.53
N LYS A 28 -6.26 15.35 6.71
CA LYS A 28 -6.08 13.95 7.08
C LYS A 28 -6.88 13.01 6.17
N ALA A 29 -8.10 13.38 5.80
CA ALA A 29 -8.93 12.63 4.86
C ALA A 29 -8.28 12.59 3.47
N PHE A 30 -7.85 13.74 2.93
CA PHE A 30 -7.13 13.78 1.65
C PHE A 30 -5.86 12.95 1.68
N HIS A 31 -5.04 13.07 2.73
CA HIS A 31 -3.85 12.23 2.91
C HIS A 31 -4.21 10.74 2.82
N LEU A 32 -5.25 10.30 3.53
CA LEU A 32 -5.68 8.90 3.52
C LEU A 32 -6.16 8.45 2.14
N ILE A 33 -6.93 9.27 1.42
CA ILE A 33 -7.40 8.99 0.04
C ILE A 33 -6.21 8.79 -0.90
N PHE A 34 -5.20 9.67 -0.84
CA PHE A 34 -4.01 9.55 -1.68
C PHE A 34 -3.14 8.37 -1.27
N VAL A 35 -3.02 8.07 0.02
CA VAL A 35 -2.34 6.85 0.49
C VAL A 35 -3.02 5.59 -0.04
N ILE A 36 -4.35 5.48 0.04
CA ILE A 36 -5.09 4.32 -0.48
C ILE A 36 -4.90 4.19 -1.99
N THR A 37 -5.07 5.29 -2.73
CA THR A 37 -4.86 5.33 -4.19
C THR A 37 -3.43 4.93 -4.57
N TYR A 38 -2.45 5.36 -3.78
CA TYR A 38 -1.05 5.02 -3.98
C TYR A 38 -0.77 3.53 -3.77
N PHE A 39 -1.28 2.96 -2.68
CA PHE A 39 -1.16 1.52 -2.41
C PHE A 39 -1.88 0.67 -3.46
N ALA A 40 -3.02 1.12 -3.98
CA ALA A 40 -3.70 0.44 -5.08
C ALA A 40 -2.79 0.32 -6.33
N GLY A 41 -2.07 1.40 -6.66
CA GLY A 41 -1.06 1.39 -7.72
C GLY A 41 0.09 0.41 -7.43
N LEU A 42 0.64 0.46 -6.21
CA LEU A 42 1.75 -0.41 -5.80
C LEU A 42 1.40 -1.90 -5.73
N PHE A 43 0.14 -2.26 -5.45
CA PHE A 43 -0.32 -3.66 -5.51
C PHE A 43 -0.56 -4.13 -6.93
N TYR A 44 -1.08 -3.25 -7.78
CA TYR A 44 -1.43 -3.66 -9.14
C TYR A 44 -0.20 -3.71 -10.06
N MET A 45 0.83 -2.90 -9.78
CA MET A 45 2.01 -2.83 -10.64
C MET A 45 2.85 -4.12 -10.71
N PRO A 46 3.28 -4.75 -9.60
CA PRO A 46 4.02 -6.02 -9.65
C PRO A 46 3.17 -7.14 -10.27
N ARG A 47 1.85 -7.10 -10.07
CA ARG A 47 0.93 -8.06 -10.67
C ARG A 47 0.89 -7.95 -12.20
N LEU A 48 0.85 -6.73 -12.74
CA LEU A 48 0.99 -6.51 -14.18
C LEU A 48 2.35 -7.01 -14.70
N MET A 49 3.44 -6.86 -13.92
CA MET A 49 4.76 -7.39 -14.28
C MET A 49 4.77 -8.91 -14.37
N VAL A 50 4.10 -9.62 -13.45
CA VAL A 50 3.91 -11.08 -13.51
C VAL A 50 3.24 -11.48 -14.83
N TYR A 51 2.15 -10.81 -15.19
CA TYR A 51 1.42 -11.09 -16.44
C TYR A 51 2.23 -10.75 -17.68
N LEU A 52 3.11 -9.74 -17.61
CA LEU A 52 3.99 -9.42 -18.72
C LEU A 52 5.02 -10.53 -18.97
N VAL A 53 5.64 -11.04 -17.91
CA VAL A 53 6.59 -12.17 -18.00
C VAL A 53 5.87 -13.42 -18.51
N GLU A 54 4.71 -13.74 -17.97
CA GLU A 54 3.91 -14.90 -18.41
C GLU A 54 3.43 -14.75 -19.87
N ALA A 55 3.16 -13.52 -20.33
CA ALA A 55 2.82 -13.26 -21.73
C ALA A 55 4.04 -13.43 -22.64
N SER A 56 5.25 -13.10 -22.20
CA SER A 56 6.47 -13.31 -23.00
C SER A 56 6.79 -14.79 -23.27
N ASP A 57 6.32 -15.70 -22.41
CA ASP A 57 6.49 -17.16 -22.58
C ASP A 57 5.45 -17.78 -23.53
N ARG A 58 4.48 -17.01 -24.02
CA ARG A 58 3.41 -17.49 -24.92
C ARG A 58 3.85 -17.50 -26.39
N PRO A 59 3.12 -18.23 -27.26
CA PRO A 59 3.35 -18.17 -28.71
C PRO A 59 3.31 -16.73 -29.22
N GLN A 60 4.21 -16.41 -30.15
CA GLN A 60 4.47 -15.03 -30.57
C GLN A 60 3.22 -14.28 -31.04
N ALA A 61 2.31 -14.95 -31.74
CA ALA A 61 1.04 -14.37 -32.19
C ALA A 61 0.15 -13.84 -31.04
N GLU A 62 0.18 -14.46 -29.86
CA GLU A 62 -0.55 -13.97 -28.68
C GLU A 62 0.24 -12.86 -27.97
N SER A 63 1.55 -13.05 -27.82
CA SER A 63 2.45 -12.15 -27.11
C SER A 63 2.47 -10.75 -27.74
N ASP A 64 2.48 -10.68 -29.07
CA ASP A 64 2.51 -9.42 -29.84
C ASP A 64 1.26 -8.55 -29.61
N ILE A 65 0.13 -9.15 -29.21
CA ILE A 65 -1.12 -8.44 -28.90
C ILE A 65 -1.18 -8.05 -27.42
N ILE A 66 -0.83 -8.99 -26.52
CA ILE A 66 -1.02 -8.83 -25.08
C ILE A 66 0.02 -7.88 -24.46
N ILE A 67 1.28 -7.99 -24.88
CA ILE A 67 2.40 -7.23 -24.27
C ILE A 67 2.19 -5.71 -24.43
N PRO A 68 1.88 -5.16 -25.62
CA PRO A 68 1.65 -3.73 -25.77
C PRO A 68 0.49 -3.22 -24.91
N GLN A 69 -0.59 -4.01 -24.79
CA GLN A 69 -1.74 -3.66 -23.97
C GLN A 69 -1.37 -3.60 -22.48
N LEU A 70 -0.66 -4.60 -21.97
CA LEU A 70 -0.19 -4.61 -20.58
C LEU A 70 0.79 -3.47 -20.29
N GLN A 71 1.71 -3.19 -21.21
CA GLN A 71 2.62 -2.05 -21.09
C GLN A 71 1.87 -0.70 -21.07
N LEU A 72 0.80 -0.56 -21.85
CA LEU A 72 -0.06 0.62 -21.83
C LEU A 72 -0.76 0.77 -20.48
N MET A 73 -1.31 -0.32 -19.94
CA MET A 73 -1.93 -0.34 -18.60
C MET A 73 -0.93 0.04 -17.51
N MET A 74 0.29 -0.51 -17.57
CA MET A 74 1.39 -0.16 -16.65
C MET A 74 1.75 1.32 -16.72
N ARG A 75 1.89 1.90 -17.93
CA ARG A 75 2.18 3.33 -18.11
C ARG A 75 1.09 4.21 -17.49
N ARG A 76 -0.18 3.92 -17.80
CA ARG A 76 -1.33 4.69 -17.29
C ARG A 76 -1.40 4.60 -15.76
N LEU A 77 -1.34 3.38 -15.22
CA LEU A 77 -1.37 3.18 -13.77
C LEU A 77 -0.23 3.92 -13.07
N TRP A 78 0.99 3.85 -13.61
CA TRP A 78 2.15 4.44 -12.96
C TRP A 78 2.13 5.98 -13.04
N GLN A 79 1.94 6.53 -14.24
CA GLN A 79 2.06 7.97 -14.49
C GLN A 79 0.82 8.76 -14.05
N ILE A 80 -0.38 8.19 -14.19
CA ILE A 80 -1.63 8.91 -13.90
C ILE A 80 -2.08 8.69 -12.45
N ILE A 81 -1.88 7.49 -11.90
CA ILE A 81 -2.42 7.14 -10.58
C ILE A 81 -1.31 7.10 -9.54
N THR A 82 -0.30 6.25 -9.74
CA THR A 82 0.67 5.90 -8.68
C THR A 82 1.59 7.07 -8.32
N VAL A 83 2.21 7.71 -9.31
CA VAL A 83 3.15 8.82 -9.05
C VAL A 83 2.44 10.06 -8.50
N PRO A 84 1.32 10.54 -9.08
CA PRO A 84 0.63 11.72 -8.55
C PRO A 84 0.09 11.50 -7.14
N SER A 85 -0.47 10.31 -6.85
CA SER A 85 -0.95 9.98 -5.51
C SER A 85 0.18 9.85 -4.49
N ALA A 86 1.36 9.33 -4.87
CA ALA A 86 2.54 9.31 -4.00
C ALA A 86 2.97 10.71 -3.59
N ILE A 87 3.04 11.63 -4.56
CA ILE A 87 3.45 13.02 -4.36
C ILE A 87 2.42 13.74 -3.46
N LEU A 88 1.14 13.65 -3.80
CA LEU A 88 0.08 14.28 -3.02
C LEU A 88 0.00 13.70 -1.60
N GLY A 89 0.08 12.38 -1.46
CA GLY A 89 0.12 11.70 -0.17
C GLY A 89 1.28 12.17 0.71
N LEU A 90 2.46 12.36 0.13
CA LEU A 90 3.63 12.92 0.81
C LEU A 90 3.42 14.37 1.22
N ILE A 91 2.93 15.22 0.31
CA ILE A 91 2.65 16.64 0.59
C ILE A 91 1.68 16.77 1.76
N PHE A 92 0.54 16.08 1.74
CA PHE A 92 -0.41 16.14 2.86
C PHE A 92 0.16 15.53 4.15
N GLY A 93 0.98 14.48 4.04
CA GLY A 93 1.66 13.87 5.19
C GLY A 93 2.63 14.84 5.88
N LEU A 94 3.47 15.51 5.09
CA LEU A 94 4.40 16.54 5.57
C LEU A 94 3.66 17.77 6.10
N TYR A 95 2.58 18.17 5.43
CA TYR A 95 1.76 19.30 5.87
C TYR A 95 1.11 19.04 7.24
N MET A 96 0.63 17.82 7.50
CA MET A 96 0.14 17.44 8.83
C MET A 96 1.24 17.47 9.91
N LEU A 97 2.48 17.08 9.56
CA LEU A 97 3.62 17.17 10.48
C LEU A 97 4.03 18.61 10.76
N TRP A 98 3.91 19.49 9.77
CA TRP A 98 4.18 20.92 9.92
C TRP A 98 3.15 21.60 10.84
N ILE A 99 1.87 21.25 10.72
CA ILE A 99 0.80 21.75 11.60
C ILE A 99 0.95 21.21 13.04
N ASN A 100 1.40 19.96 13.20
CA ASN A 100 1.55 19.33 14.50
C ASN A 100 2.94 18.69 14.69
N PRO A 101 3.98 19.51 14.98
CA PRO A 101 5.35 19.04 15.11
C PRO A 101 5.55 18.15 16.36
N PHE A 102 4.68 18.24 17.36
CA PHE A 102 4.73 17.40 18.56
C PHE A 102 4.61 15.89 18.24
N LEU A 103 4.04 15.54 17.07
CA LEU A 103 3.99 14.17 16.59
C LEU A 103 5.37 13.55 16.40
N LEU A 104 6.41 14.32 16.08
CA LEU A 104 7.78 13.82 15.91
C LEU A 104 8.40 13.34 17.24
N GLY A 105 7.91 13.83 18.37
CA GLY A 105 8.33 13.36 19.70
C GLY A 105 7.70 12.01 20.09
N LYS A 106 6.81 11.44 19.27
CA LYS A 106 6.18 10.14 19.53
C LYS A 106 6.93 9.02 18.82
N SER A 107 7.33 7.99 19.57
CA SER A 107 8.08 6.83 19.04
C SER A 107 7.37 6.16 17.87
N TRP A 108 6.03 6.00 17.92
CA TRP A 108 5.26 5.39 16.83
C TRP A 108 5.33 6.19 15.52
N MET A 109 5.47 7.52 15.61
CA MET A 109 5.58 8.39 14.43
C MET A 109 6.95 8.24 13.76
N LEU A 110 8.03 8.19 14.55
CA LEU A 110 9.38 7.94 14.04
C LEU A 110 9.46 6.58 13.35
N ILE A 111 8.91 5.53 13.96
CA ILE A 111 8.83 4.20 13.35
C ILE A 111 7.99 4.25 12.06
N LYS A 112 6.86 4.94 12.07
CA LYS A 112 6.04 5.12 10.85
C LYS A 112 6.82 5.79 9.73
N LEU A 113 7.61 6.82 10.02
CA LEU A 113 8.44 7.52 9.03
C LEU A 113 9.52 6.61 8.44
N VAL A 114 10.10 5.71 9.24
CA VAL A 114 11.01 4.67 8.73
C VAL A 114 10.30 3.76 7.73
N PHE A 115 9.10 3.27 8.03
CA PHE A 115 8.32 2.46 7.09
C PHE A 115 7.90 3.23 5.83
N VAL A 116 7.59 4.52 5.96
CA VAL A 116 7.34 5.39 4.79
C VAL A 116 8.61 5.51 3.94
N GLY A 117 9.79 5.66 4.54
CA GLY A 117 11.07 5.63 3.82
C GLY A 117 11.30 4.31 3.09
N LEU A 118 11.03 3.17 3.74
CA LEU A 118 11.07 1.84 3.11
C LEU A 118 10.06 1.72 1.95
N LEU A 119 8.87 2.29 2.08
CA LEU A 119 7.86 2.33 1.03
C LEU A 119 8.35 3.12 -0.19
N PHE A 120 9.04 4.25 0.01
CA PHE A 120 9.65 5.01 -1.09
C PHE A 120 10.80 4.25 -1.74
N LEU A 121 11.62 3.53 -0.97
CA LEU A 121 12.64 2.66 -1.53
C LEU A 121 12.02 1.55 -2.40
N TYR A 122 10.94 0.94 -1.92
CA TYR A 122 10.16 -0.05 -2.68
C TYR A 122 9.58 0.54 -3.97
N HIS A 123 9.04 1.76 -3.91
CA HIS A 123 8.53 2.48 -5.08
C HIS A 123 9.61 2.72 -6.14
N ILE A 124 10.78 3.22 -5.73
CA ILE A 124 11.90 3.48 -6.64
C ILE A 124 12.39 2.17 -7.27
N LYS A 125 12.50 1.09 -6.50
CA LYS A 125 12.86 -0.23 -7.05
C LYS A 125 11.82 -0.73 -8.04
N THR A 126 10.52 -0.61 -7.73
CA THR A 126 9.42 -0.97 -8.64
C THR A 126 9.45 -0.13 -9.92
N TYR A 127 9.77 1.16 -9.82
CA TYR A 127 9.96 2.04 -10.97
C TYR A 127 11.09 1.58 -11.89
N ARG A 128 12.20 1.10 -11.33
CA ARG A 128 13.32 0.55 -12.11
C ARG A 128 12.90 -0.69 -12.88
N PHE A 129 12.14 -1.60 -12.26
CA PHE A 129 11.58 -2.76 -12.96
C PHE A 129 10.61 -2.33 -14.06
N TYR A 130 9.73 -1.36 -13.78
CA TYR A 130 8.82 -0.80 -14.77
C TYR A 130 9.56 -0.27 -16.01
N LYS A 131 10.63 0.51 -15.82
CA LYS A 131 11.45 0.98 -16.95
C LYS A 131 12.10 -0.17 -17.71
N ALA A 132 12.65 -1.16 -16.99
CA ALA A 132 13.29 -2.32 -17.62
C ALA A 132 12.30 -3.11 -18.50
N PHE A 133 11.05 -3.27 -18.05
CA PHE A 133 9.99 -3.91 -18.83
C PHE A 133 9.59 -3.13 -20.07
N LEU A 134 9.51 -1.80 -19.99
CA LEU A 134 9.22 -0.97 -21.16
C LEU A 134 10.33 -0.98 -22.21
N GLN A 135 11.57 -1.26 -21.79
CA GLN A 135 12.73 -1.38 -22.66
C GLN A 135 12.96 -2.79 -23.18
N GLY A 136 12.15 -3.78 -22.77
CA GLY A 136 12.34 -5.19 -23.15
C GLY A 136 13.53 -5.88 -22.46
N ASN A 137 14.12 -5.26 -21.43
CA ASN A 137 15.36 -5.71 -20.79
C ASN A 137 15.14 -6.47 -19.46
N CYS A 138 13.91 -6.88 -19.15
CA CYS A 138 13.63 -7.54 -17.88
C CYS A 138 13.83 -9.06 -17.99
N GLN A 139 14.84 -9.59 -17.29
CA GLN A 139 15.16 -11.02 -17.23
C GLN A 139 14.69 -11.68 -15.93
N LEU A 140 13.80 -11.04 -15.18
CA LEU A 140 13.33 -11.54 -13.89
C LEU A 140 12.11 -12.46 -14.06
N SER A 141 12.07 -13.52 -13.25
CA SER A 141 11.00 -14.53 -13.35
C SER A 141 9.65 -14.04 -12.79
N ALA A 142 8.56 -14.62 -13.27
CA ALA A 142 7.21 -14.39 -12.76
C ALA A 142 7.12 -14.67 -11.24
N ARG A 143 7.82 -15.69 -10.74
CA ARG A 143 7.87 -16.02 -9.31
C ARG A 143 8.47 -14.89 -8.47
N PHE A 144 9.52 -14.23 -8.97
CA PHE A 144 10.13 -13.09 -8.29
C PHE A 144 9.13 -11.96 -8.10
N PHE A 145 8.38 -11.59 -9.14
CA PHE A 145 7.40 -10.49 -9.05
C PHE A 145 6.19 -10.82 -8.18
N ARG A 146 5.80 -12.10 -8.07
CA ARG A 146 4.80 -12.53 -7.08
C ARG A 146 5.29 -12.32 -5.65
N ILE A 147 6.53 -12.68 -5.35
CA ILE A 147 7.13 -12.45 -4.03
C ILE A 147 7.30 -10.95 -3.78
N TRP A 148 7.73 -10.19 -4.79
CA TRP A 148 7.86 -8.74 -4.72
C TRP A 148 6.54 -8.06 -4.35
N ASN A 149 5.42 -8.54 -4.89
CA ASN A 149 4.07 -8.07 -4.56
C ASN A 149 3.75 -8.19 -3.06
N GLU A 150 4.17 -9.26 -2.40
CA GLU A 150 3.96 -9.44 -0.95
C GLU A 150 4.68 -8.37 -0.12
N GLY A 151 5.79 -7.83 -0.62
CA GLY A 151 6.51 -6.74 0.02
C GLY A 151 5.65 -5.48 0.23
N ALA A 152 4.84 -5.11 -0.77
CA ALA A 152 3.90 -3.99 -0.64
C ALA A 152 2.85 -4.26 0.46
N THR A 153 2.39 -5.51 0.57
CA THR A 153 1.36 -5.92 1.54
C THR A 153 1.89 -5.79 2.95
N LEU A 154 3.09 -6.31 3.21
CA LEU A 154 3.74 -6.22 4.52
C LEU A 154 3.94 -4.77 4.96
N ILE A 155 4.37 -3.89 4.05
CA ILE A 155 4.55 -2.46 4.36
C ILE A 155 3.21 -1.80 4.68
N LEU A 156 2.15 -2.09 3.92
CA LEU A 156 0.80 -1.57 4.18
C LEU A 156 0.34 -1.93 5.60
N PHE A 157 0.43 -3.20 5.97
CA PHE A 157 -0.02 -3.65 7.28
C PHE A 157 0.77 -2.97 8.40
N ALA A 158 2.10 -2.93 8.30
CA ALA A 158 2.94 -2.23 9.27
C ALA A 158 2.52 -0.76 9.43
N VAL A 159 2.32 -0.04 8.33
CA VAL A 159 1.93 1.38 8.34
C VAL A 159 0.53 1.60 8.93
N ILE A 160 -0.45 0.76 8.58
CA ILE A 160 -1.83 0.90 9.10
C ILE A 160 -1.89 0.58 10.60
N PHE A 161 -1.23 -0.51 11.04
CA PHE A 161 -1.19 -0.84 12.46
C PHE A 161 -0.53 0.27 13.27
N LEU A 162 0.61 0.81 12.82
CA LEU A 162 1.25 1.96 13.47
C LEU A 162 0.36 3.21 13.49
N ALA A 163 -0.36 3.48 12.39
CA ALA A 163 -1.21 4.66 12.28
C ALA A 163 -2.47 4.60 13.18
N ILE A 164 -3.06 3.42 13.36
CA ILE A 164 -4.31 3.24 14.12
C ILE A 164 -4.03 2.98 15.59
N LEU A 165 -3.13 2.03 15.91
CA LEU A 165 -2.84 1.65 17.29
C LEU A 165 -2.03 2.73 18.01
N LYS A 166 -1.28 3.57 17.27
CA LYS A 166 -0.41 4.63 17.82
C LYS A 166 0.56 4.12 18.90
N ASP A 167 0.87 2.83 18.86
CA ASP A 167 1.71 2.15 19.84
C ASP A 167 2.86 1.41 19.16
N SER A 168 4.04 1.51 19.76
CA SER A 168 5.30 1.06 19.17
C SER A 168 5.58 -0.43 19.34
N ILE A 169 4.76 -1.15 20.12
CA ILE A 169 4.91 -2.60 20.37
C ILE A 169 3.76 -3.38 19.74
N HIS A 170 2.55 -2.81 19.70
CA HIS A 170 1.35 -3.50 19.21
C HIS A 170 1.33 -3.76 17.69
N TRP A 171 2.14 -3.07 16.90
CA TRP A 171 2.27 -3.37 15.47
C TRP A 171 2.88 -4.74 15.18
N ILE A 172 3.72 -5.27 16.08
CA ILE A 172 4.31 -6.61 15.97
C ILE A 172 3.22 -7.68 16.08
N PHE A 173 2.31 -7.53 17.05
CA PHE A 173 1.16 -8.42 17.22
C PHE A 173 0.20 -8.34 16.02
N GLY A 174 0.01 -7.14 15.45
CA GLY A 174 -0.73 -6.97 14.20
C GLY A 174 -0.10 -7.71 13.02
N LEU A 175 1.23 -7.63 12.88
CA LEU A 175 1.99 -8.33 11.83
C LEU A 175 1.94 -9.85 12.03
N LEU A 176 2.11 -10.33 13.28
CA LEU A 176 1.95 -11.75 13.63
C LEU A 176 0.53 -12.25 13.36
N GLY A 177 -0.49 -11.44 13.67
CA GLY A 177 -1.89 -11.75 13.36
C GLY A 177 -2.14 -11.88 11.85
N LEU A 178 -1.51 -11.03 11.03
CA LEU A 178 -1.57 -11.16 9.57
C LEU A 178 -0.93 -12.46 9.07
N PHE A 179 0.27 -12.78 9.55
CA PHE A 179 0.93 -14.03 9.19
C PHE A 179 0.11 -15.25 9.64
N GLY A 180 -0.53 -15.17 10.83
CA GLY A 180 -1.47 -16.16 11.31
C GLY A 180 -2.70 -16.30 10.40
N LEU A 181 -3.30 -15.21 9.97
CA LEU A 181 -4.45 -15.21 9.05
C LEU A 181 -4.07 -15.77 7.67
N ALA A 182 -2.94 -15.34 7.11
CA ALA A 182 -2.43 -15.86 5.84
C ALA A 182 -2.15 -17.37 5.92
N PHE A 183 -1.54 -17.83 7.02
CA PHE A 183 -1.33 -19.24 7.29
C PHE A 183 -2.65 -20.02 7.40
N LEU A 184 -3.65 -19.46 8.08
CA LEU A 184 -4.98 -20.05 8.25
C LEU A 184 -5.73 -20.16 6.91
N LEU A 185 -5.68 -19.13 6.06
CA LEU A 185 -6.25 -19.16 4.71
C LEU A 185 -5.56 -20.20 3.82
N LEU A 186 -4.22 -20.30 3.90
CA LEU A 186 -3.46 -21.34 3.18
C LEU A 186 -3.81 -22.76 3.68
N LEU A 187 -4.00 -22.92 4.98
CA LEU A 187 -4.52 -24.16 5.59
C LEU A 187 -5.93 -24.48 5.09
N GLY A 188 -6.82 -23.49 5.03
CA GLY A 188 -8.17 -23.64 4.49
C GLY A 188 -8.17 -24.11 3.05
N ILE A 189 -7.33 -23.53 2.18
CA ILE A 189 -7.17 -23.97 0.80
C ILE A 189 -6.60 -25.39 0.72
N ARG A 190 -5.59 -25.72 1.54
CA ARG A 190 -5.03 -27.09 1.60
C ARG A 190 -6.06 -28.11 2.07
N LEU A 191 -6.83 -27.80 3.11
CA LEU A 191 -7.87 -28.68 3.67
C LEU A 191 -9.00 -28.88 2.68
N TYR A 192 -9.46 -27.80 2.02
CA TYR A 192 -10.45 -27.88 0.96
C TYR A 192 -9.97 -28.80 -0.19
N LYS A 193 -8.73 -28.63 -0.63
CA LYS A 193 -8.15 -29.48 -1.68
C LYS A 193 -7.97 -30.92 -1.23
N HIS A 194 -7.59 -31.17 0.04
CA HIS A 194 -7.45 -32.51 0.60
C HIS A 194 -8.79 -33.24 0.70
N ASN A 195 -9.86 -32.55 1.11
CA ASN A 195 -11.18 -33.16 1.25
C ASN A 195 -11.86 -33.43 -0.09
N ARG A 196 -11.60 -32.60 -1.12
CA ARG A 196 -12.12 -32.85 -2.47
C ARG A 196 -11.50 -34.09 -3.14
N ASN A 197 -10.21 -34.36 -2.88
CA ASN A 197 -9.52 -35.53 -3.45
C ASN A 197 -9.88 -36.88 -2.79
N LYS A 198 -10.63 -36.89 -1.67
CA LYS A 198 -11.13 -38.13 -1.05
C LYS A 198 -12.54 -38.50 -1.49
N ASN A 199 -13.28 -37.57 -2.12
CA ASN A 199 -14.69 -37.73 -2.47
C ASN A 199 -14.96 -37.70 -4.00
N GLY A 200 -13.92 -37.86 -4.82
CA GLY A 200 -14.00 -38.05 -6.27
C GLY A 200 -12.92 -39.01 -6.73
#